data_AF-A0A7R9I8I7-F1
#
_entry.id   AF-A0A7R9I8I7-F1
#
_cell.length_a   1.000
_cell.length_b   1.000
_cell.length_c   1.000
_cell.angle_alpha   90.00
_cell.angle_beta   90.00
_cell.angle_gamma   90.00
#
_symmetry.space_group_name_H-M   'P 1'
#
loop_
_entity.id
_entity.type
_entity.pdbx_description
1 polymer ?
#
loop_
_entity_poly.entity_id
_entity_poly.type
_entity_poly.pdbx_seq_one_letter_code
_entity_poly.pdbx_strand_id
1 'polypeptide(L)'
;NNCLFQGNYTFLVNLEEELLKTLQAGTKLCDVYEAGVNYVKKEKPDIVDKLTKNFGFAMGIEFRESSLVIGPKTTAVARKGMVFNVNVGLSGLVNKDSQDKEGKLYALFVGDTAMVNDVRYSVNNLETLQPISLMVQ
;
A
#
# COMPACT_ATOMS: atom_id res chain seq x y z
N ASN A 1 3.93 -0.13 25.06
CA ASN A 1 3.97 1.21 24.43
C ASN A 1 4.49 1.14 23.00
N ASN A 2 5.68 0.59 22.70
CA ASN A 2 6.19 0.40 21.32
C ASN A 2 5.41 -0.63 20.48
N CYS A 3 4.78 -1.61 21.13
CA CYS A 3 4.19 -2.79 20.49
C CYS A 3 2.97 -2.50 19.58
N LEU A 4 2.08 -1.56 19.93
CA LEU A 4 0.88 -1.25 19.11
C LEU A 4 1.23 -0.44 17.86
N PHE A 5 2.08 0.58 18.01
CA PHE A 5 2.56 1.38 16.89
C PHE A 5 3.37 0.49 15.92
N GLN A 6 4.35 -0.25 16.45
CA GLN A 6 5.18 -1.17 15.68
C GLN A 6 4.33 -2.26 15.01
N GLY A 7 3.34 -2.81 15.70
CA GLY A 7 2.43 -3.79 15.13
C GLY A 7 1.59 -3.24 13.97
N ASN A 8 1.10 -1.99 14.08
CA ASN A 8 0.38 -1.34 12.98
C ASN A 8 1.29 -0.97 11.81
N TYR A 9 2.53 -0.57 12.09
CA TYR A 9 3.54 -0.32 11.06
C TYR A 9 3.89 -1.60 10.30
N THR A 10 4.22 -2.69 11.01
CA THR A 10 4.50 -3.99 10.40
C THR A 10 3.31 -4.51 9.60
N PHE A 11 2.09 -4.32 10.10
CA PHE A 11 0.88 -4.64 9.33
C PHE A 11 0.81 -3.85 8.02
N LEU A 12 1.12 -2.56 8.05
CA LEU A 12 1.07 -1.68 6.89
C LEU A 12 2.10 -2.08 5.82
N VAL A 13 3.32 -2.44 6.26
CA VAL A 13 4.35 -3.02 5.37
C VAL A 13 3.88 -4.32 4.74
N ASN A 14 3.28 -5.23 5.51
CA ASN A 14 2.76 -6.49 4.95
C ASN A 14 1.62 -6.25 3.93
N LEU A 15 0.78 -5.23 4.16
CA LEU A 15 -0.26 -4.84 3.21
C LEU A 15 0.35 -4.31 1.90
N GLU A 16 1.39 -3.47 1.98
CA GLU A 16 2.12 -3.00 0.80
C GLU A 16 2.74 -4.17 0.02
N GLU A 17 3.36 -5.13 0.69
CA GLU A 17 3.88 -6.34 0.03
C GLU A 17 2.79 -7.14 -0.69
N GLU A 18 1.59 -7.26 -0.09
CA GLU A 18 0.46 -7.95 -0.71
C GLU A 18 -0.03 -7.22 -1.98
N LEU A 19 -0.06 -5.88 -1.95
CA LEU A 19 -0.37 -5.07 -3.12
C LEU A 19 0.67 -5.25 -4.22
N LEU A 20 1.96 -5.27 -3.88
CA LEU A 20 3.05 -5.49 -4.82
C LEU A 20 3.00 -6.89 -5.46
N LYS A 21 2.61 -7.92 -4.70
CA LYS A 21 2.39 -9.27 -5.26
C LYS A 21 1.24 -9.30 -6.26
N THR A 22 0.21 -8.49 -6.04
CA THR A 22 -0.99 -8.45 -6.90
C THR A 22 -0.81 -7.54 -8.13
N LEU A 23 0.01 -6.49 -8.00
CA LEU A 23 0.31 -5.50 -9.04
C LEU A 23 1.27 -6.09 -10.10
N GLN A 24 0.72 -6.90 -10.99
CA GLN A 24 1.43 -7.55 -12.09
C GLN A 24 0.82 -7.15 -13.44
N ALA A 25 1.58 -7.35 -14.51
CA ALA A 25 1.07 -7.11 -15.86
C ALA A 25 -0.18 -7.98 -16.11
N GLY A 26 -1.26 -7.36 -16.57
CA GLY A 26 -2.54 -8.02 -16.82
C GLY A 26 -3.60 -7.84 -15.72
N THR A 27 -3.21 -7.40 -14.51
CA THR A 27 -4.16 -7.16 -13.42
C THR A 27 -4.87 -5.81 -13.57
N LYS A 28 -6.18 -5.75 -13.30
CA LYS A 28 -6.89 -4.46 -13.22
C LYS A 28 -6.55 -3.75 -11.90
N LEU A 29 -6.43 -2.43 -11.94
CA LEU A 29 -6.08 -1.66 -10.74
C LEU A 29 -7.16 -1.74 -9.64
N CYS A 30 -8.44 -1.92 -10.01
CA CYS A 30 -9.51 -2.20 -9.05
C CYS A 30 -9.35 -3.55 -8.34
N ASP A 31 -8.81 -4.56 -9.02
CA ASP A 31 -8.60 -5.89 -8.45
C ASP A 31 -7.42 -5.87 -7.45
N VAL A 32 -6.37 -5.09 -7.75
CA VAL A 32 -5.27 -4.81 -6.80
C VAL A 32 -5.81 -4.10 -5.55
N TYR A 33 -6.67 -3.10 -5.72
CA TYR A 33 -7.32 -2.41 -4.61
C TYR A 33 -8.17 -3.36 -3.76
N GLU A 34 -8.98 -4.20 -4.41
CA GLU A 34 -9.82 -5.16 -3.72
C GLU A 34 -9.00 -6.19 -2.94
N ALA A 35 -7.88 -6.68 -3.49
CA ALA A 35 -6.96 -7.58 -2.80
C ALA A 35 -6.45 -6.97 -1.49
N GLY A 36 -5.99 -5.71 -1.53
CA GLY A 36 -5.54 -5.01 -0.32
C GLY A 36 -6.65 -4.83 0.72
N VAL A 37 -7.85 -4.42 0.30
CA VAL A 37 -8.99 -4.27 1.22
C VAL A 37 -9.39 -5.62 1.83
N ASN A 38 -9.40 -6.69 1.06
CA ASN A 38 -9.72 -8.04 1.54
C ASN A 38 -8.67 -8.57 2.51
N TYR A 39 -7.39 -8.28 2.25
CA TYR A 39 -6.30 -8.57 3.19
C TYR A 39 -6.54 -7.87 4.54
N VAL A 40 -6.88 -6.57 4.54
CA VAL A 40 -7.16 -5.85 5.80
C VAL A 40 -8.38 -6.41 6.51
N LYS A 41 -9.47 -6.70 5.80
CA LYS A 41 -10.67 -7.31 6.41
C LYS A 41 -10.37 -8.66 7.07
N LYS A 42 -9.47 -9.45 6.48
CA LYS A 42 -9.08 -10.77 7.00
C LYS A 42 -8.18 -10.66 8.22
N GLU A 43 -7.15 -9.82 8.16
CA GLU A 43 -6.07 -9.78 9.14
C GLU A 43 -6.33 -8.77 10.26
N LYS A 44 -7.00 -7.64 9.97
CA LYS A 44 -7.25 -6.56 10.93
C LYS A 44 -8.52 -5.74 10.57
N PRO A 45 -9.73 -6.32 10.72
CA PRO A 45 -10.98 -5.68 10.28
C PRO A 45 -11.26 -4.33 10.95
N ASP A 46 -10.79 -4.13 12.19
CA ASP A 46 -11.06 -2.94 13.00
C ASP A 46 -10.41 -1.64 12.45
N ILE A 47 -9.53 -1.73 11.45
CA ILE A 47 -8.82 -0.58 10.89
C ILE A 47 -9.20 -0.28 9.44
N VAL A 48 -10.17 -0.99 8.87
CA VAL A 48 -10.58 -0.82 7.47
C VAL A 48 -11.06 0.61 7.20
N ASP A 49 -11.76 1.23 8.16
CA ASP A 49 -12.23 2.61 8.07
C ASP A 49 -11.12 3.67 8.23
N LYS A 50 -9.92 3.24 8.65
CA LYS A 50 -8.75 4.11 8.83
C LYS A 50 -7.86 4.17 7.59
N LEU A 51 -8.08 3.28 6.61
CA LEU A 51 -7.30 3.19 5.39
C LEU A 51 -7.40 4.44 4.51
N THR A 52 -6.33 4.70 3.77
CA THR A 52 -6.37 5.63 2.62
C THR A 52 -7.40 5.16 1.58
N LYS A 53 -8.00 6.12 0.86
CA LYS A 53 -9.08 5.85 -0.11
C LYS A 53 -8.61 5.10 -1.37
N ASN A 54 -7.30 5.11 -1.62
CA ASN A 54 -6.62 4.44 -2.73
C ASN A 54 -5.25 3.98 -2.24
N PHE A 55 -4.60 3.12 -3.02
CA PHE A 55 -3.30 2.53 -2.68
C PHE A 55 -2.17 2.97 -3.61
N GLY A 56 -2.30 4.15 -4.22
CA GLY A 56 -1.28 4.67 -5.12
C GLY A 56 -1.79 5.07 -6.50
N PHE A 57 -0.84 5.38 -7.39
CA PHE A 57 -1.09 5.89 -8.73
C PHE A 57 0.10 5.67 -9.65
N ALA A 58 -0.14 5.62 -10.96
CA ALA A 58 0.94 5.57 -11.93
C ALA A 58 1.76 6.88 -11.93
N MET A 59 3.06 6.74 -12.18
CA MET A 59 4.03 7.81 -12.29
C MET A 59 4.73 7.76 -13.64
N GLY A 60 5.21 8.92 -14.10
CA GLY A 60 6.02 9.05 -15.31
C GLY A 60 6.71 10.42 -15.31
N ILE A 61 6.59 11.16 -16.41
CA ILE A 61 6.96 12.59 -16.43
C ILE A 61 6.08 13.36 -15.44
N GLU A 62 4.79 12.99 -15.39
CA GLU A 62 3.90 13.46 -14.35
C GLU A 62 4.15 12.69 -13.05
N PHE A 63 4.21 13.42 -11.94
CA PHE A 63 4.32 12.82 -10.61
C PHE A 63 3.13 11.92 -10.30
N ARG A 64 1.93 12.27 -10.79
CA ARG A 64 0.70 11.53 -10.53
C ARG A 64 -0.23 11.54 -11.73
N GLU A 65 -0.40 10.38 -12.33
CA GLU A 65 -1.41 10.15 -13.37
C GLU A 65 -2.78 9.86 -12.74
N SER A 66 -3.67 10.85 -12.74
CA SER A 66 -4.95 10.76 -12.02
C SER A 66 -5.92 9.73 -12.59
N SER A 67 -5.74 9.34 -13.86
CA SER A 67 -6.55 8.29 -14.51
C SER A 67 -6.12 6.87 -14.15
N LEU A 68 -4.90 6.69 -13.62
CA LEU A 68 -4.30 5.39 -13.29
C LEU A 68 -4.04 5.25 -11.78
N VAL A 69 -5.07 5.50 -10.97
CA VAL A 69 -5.05 5.32 -9.52
C VAL A 69 -5.38 3.88 -9.15
N ILE A 70 -4.68 3.29 -8.18
CA ILE A 70 -5.01 1.99 -7.57
C ILE A 70 -6.22 2.19 -6.65
N GLY A 71 -7.42 2.09 -7.21
CA GLY A 71 -8.66 2.41 -6.51
C GLY A 71 -9.86 1.60 -7.01
N PRO A 72 -10.99 1.64 -6.27
CA PRO A 72 -12.11 0.70 -6.44
C PRO A 72 -12.83 0.80 -7.78
N LYS A 73 -12.65 1.90 -8.53
CA LYS A 73 -13.35 2.17 -9.78
C LYS A 73 -12.43 2.13 -11.01
N THR A 74 -11.14 1.86 -10.83
CA THR A 74 -10.16 1.95 -11.91
C THR A 74 -10.03 0.62 -12.64
N THR A 75 -10.73 0.47 -13.76
CA THR A 75 -10.74 -0.77 -14.56
C THR A 75 -9.55 -0.89 -15.52
N ALA A 76 -8.64 0.10 -15.52
CA ALA A 76 -7.43 0.06 -16.33
C ALA A 76 -6.55 -1.13 -15.93
N VAL A 77 -5.91 -1.75 -16.92
CA VAL A 77 -5.04 -2.92 -16.72
C VAL A 77 -3.59 -2.46 -16.60
N ALA A 78 -2.92 -2.87 -15.53
CA ALA A 78 -1.49 -2.67 -15.34
C ALA A 78 -0.72 -3.38 -16.46
N ARG A 79 0.27 -2.71 -17.04
CA ARG A 79 1.11 -3.24 -18.13
C ARG A 79 2.57 -3.24 -17.71
N LYS A 80 3.33 -4.22 -18.20
CA LYS A 80 4.78 -4.29 -18.01
C LYS A 80 5.44 -2.95 -18.34
N GLY A 81 6.34 -2.50 -17.46
CA GLY A 81 7.07 -1.25 -17.60
C GLY A 81 6.34 -0.02 -17.07
N MET A 82 5.05 -0.11 -16.71
CA MET A 82 4.40 0.96 -15.95
C MET A 82 5.06 1.10 -14.58
N VAL A 83 5.22 2.33 -14.12
CA VAL A 83 5.74 2.63 -12.79
C VAL A 83 4.61 3.20 -11.94
N PHE A 84 4.48 2.74 -10.71
CA PHE A 84 3.49 3.21 -9.75
C PHE A 84 4.19 3.69 -8.49
N ASN A 85 3.68 4.78 -7.92
CA ASN A 85 3.80 4.99 -6.49
C ASN A 85 2.77 4.07 -5.84
N VAL A 86 3.22 3.02 -5.17
CA VAL A 86 2.36 2.17 -4.33
C VAL A 86 2.46 2.75 -2.94
N ASN A 87 1.32 3.07 -2.33
CA ASN A 87 1.31 3.63 -0.99
C ASN A 87 0.12 3.15 -0.20
N VAL A 88 0.28 3.08 1.11
CA VAL A 88 -0.76 2.68 2.04
C VAL A 88 -0.65 3.53 3.28
N GLY A 89 -1.80 3.88 3.85
CA GLY A 89 -1.82 4.68 5.06
C GLY A 89 -2.99 4.37 5.97
N LEU A 90 -2.78 4.68 7.24
CA LEU A 90 -3.78 4.66 8.30
C LEU A 90 -3.83 6.03 8.95
N SER A 91 -5.03 6.57 9.14
CA SER A 91 -5.24 7.88 9.77
C SER A 91 -6.23 7.78 10.93
N GLY A 92 -6.13 8.69 11.90
CA GLY A 92 -7.03 8.71 13.06
C GLY A 92 -6.85 7.53 14.01
N LEU A 93 -5.63 6.99 14.13
CA LEU A 93 -5.30 5.96 15.12
C LEU A 93 -5.14 6.60 16.50
N VAL A 94 -5.60 5.90 17.54
CA VAL A 94 -5.54 6.40 18.93
C VAL A 94 -4.47 5.66 19.72
N ASN A 95 -3.51 6.41 20.27
CA ASN A 95 -2.57 5.91 21.26
C ASN A 95 -3.13 6.14 22.66
N LYS A 96 -3.66 5.08 23.29
CA LYS A 96 -4.31 5.17 24.61
C LYS A 96 -3.32 5.46 25.75
N ASP A 97 -2.03 5.21 25.52
CA ASP A 97 -0.99 5.33 26.56
C ASP A 97 -0.32 6.72 26.58
N SER A 98 -0.63 7.59 25.61
CA SER A 98 -0.10 8.96 25.56
C SER A 98 -0.83 9.87 26.55
N GLN A 99 -0.04 10.59 27.36
CA GLN A 99 -0.56 11.53 28.36
C GLN A 99 -0.72 12.96 27.81
N ASP A 100 -0.06 13.26 26.71
CA ASP A 100 -0.09 14.51 25.99
C ASP A 100 -1.15 14.48 24.87
N LYS A 101 -1.77 15.63 24.56
CA LYS A 101 -2.81 15.70 23.53
C LYS A 101 -2.27 15.41 22.13
N GLU A 102 -0.99 15.70 21.90
CA GLU A 102 -0.32 15.59 20.59
C GLU A 102 -0.02 14.12 20.24
N GLY A 103 0.47 13.32 21.20
CA GLY A 103 0.75 11.90 21.01
C GLY A 103 -0.47 10.98 21.01
N LYS A 104 -1.68 11.50 21.30
CA LYS A 104 -2.91 10.72 21.43
C LYS A 104 -3.48 10.26 20.09
N LEU A 105 -3.27 11.03 19.03
CA LEU A 105 -3.69 10.72 17.67
C LEU A 105 -2.45 10.57 16.79
N TYR A 106 -2.41 9.51 15.99
CA TYR A 106 -1.33 9.31 15.05
C TYR A 106 -1.84 8.73 13.73
N ALA A 107 -0.97 8.82 12.73
CA ALA A 107 -1.15 8.22 11.42
C ALA A 107 0.10 7.41 11.08
N LEU A 108 -0.03 6.52 10.11
CA LEU A 108 1.06 5.78 9.52
C LEU A 108 0.91 5.87 8.01
N PHE A 109 2.01 6.06 7.30
CA PHE A 109 2.03 6.08 5.84
C PHE A 109 3.35 5.49 5.37
N VAL A 110 3.27 4.53 4.46
CA VAL A 110 4.42 3.96 3.77
C VAL A 110 4.13 3.92 2.28
N GLY A 111 5.17 3.99 1.48
CA GLY A 111 5.04 3.87 0.06
C GLY A 111 6.38 3.77 -0.65
N ASP A 112 6.34 3.10 -1.78
CA ASP A 112 7.47 2.80 -2.64
C ASP A 112 7.16 3.10 -4.11
N THR A 113 8.21 3.29 -4.88
CA THR A 113 8.10 3.36 -6.35
C THR A 113 8.37 1.97 -6.92
N ALA A 114 7.36 1.37 -7.57
CA ALA A 114 7.42 0.01 -8.08
C ALA A 114 7.14 -0.03 -9.59
N MET A 115 7.92 -0.83 -10.31
CA MET A 115 7.71 -1.10 -11.73
C MET A 115 6.95 -2.41 -11.91
N VAL A 116 5.93 -2.39 -12.75
CA VAL A 116 5.15 -3.57 -13.12
C VAL A 116 5.99 -4.47 -14.02
N ASN A 117 6.10 -5.74 -13.62
CA ASN A 117 6.76 -6.79 -14.38
C ASN A 117 5.76 -7.82 -14.90
N ASP A 118 6.24 -8.74 -15.74
CA ASP A 118 5.45 -9.90 -16.16
C ASP A 118 5.02 -10.74 -14.95
N VAL A 119 3.93 -11.49 -15.12
CA VAL A 119 3.47 -12.47 -14.12
C VAL A 119 4.61 -13.43 -13.83
N ARG A 120 5.14 -13.42 -12.60
CA ARG A 120 6.13 -14.39 -12.17
C ARG A 120 5.46 -15.75 -12.06
N TYR A 121 5.65 -16.62 -13.05
CA TYR A 121 5.59 -18.06 -12.79
C TYR A 121 6.73 -18.38 -11.83
N SER A 122 6.45 -19.03 -10.69
CA SER A 122 7.43 -19.34 -9.65
C SER A 122 8.59 -20.19 -10.22
N VAL A 123 9.63 -19.52 -10.70
CA VAL A 123 10.95 -20.09 -10.92
C VAL A 123 11.87 -19.29 -10.02
N ASN A 124 12.50 -19.99 -9.08
CA ASN A 124 13.38 -19.42 -8.07
C ASN A 124 14.46 -18.55 -8.73
N ASN A 125 14.27 -17.23 -8.72
CA ASN A 125 15.35 -16.27 -8.87
C ASN A 125 15.02 -15.03 -8.04
N LEU A 126 15.78 -14.87 -6.97
CA LEU A 126 15.76 -13.76 -6.03
C LEU A 126 16.36 -12.53 -6.70
N GLU A 127 15.53 -11.76 -7.40
CA GLU A 127 15.70 -10.32 -7.48
C GLU A 127 14.42 -9.70 -6.94
N THR A 128 14.37 -9.60 -5.62
CA THR A 128 13.33 -8.86 -4.90
C THR A 128 13.45 -7.39 -5.28
N LEU A 129 12.31 -6.76 -5.62
CA LEU A 129 12.19 -5.31 -5.62
C LEU A 129 12.80 -4.79 -4.32
N GLN A 130 13.81 -3.93 -4.41
CA GLN A 130 14.33 -3.24 -3.22
C GLN A 130 13.46 -2.00 -2.98
N PRO A 131 12.59 -1.99 -1.96
CA PRO A 131 11.89 -0.77 -1.58
C PRO A 131 12.90 0.30 -1.15
N ILE A 132 12.72 1.51 -1.66
CA ILE A 132 13.39 2.71 -1.14
C ILE A 132 12.34 3.41 -0.28
N SER A 133 12.18 2.90 0.94
CA SER A 133 11.19 3.40 1.88
C SER A 133 11.50 4.87 2.23
N LEU A 134 10.62 5.78 1.81
CA LEU A 134 10.62 7.17 2.28
C LEU A 134 9.56 7.30 3.39
N MET A 135 10.02 7.32 4.64
CA MET A 135 9.18 7.61 5.79
C MET A 135 8.87 9.12 5.82
N VAL A 136 7.65 9.50 5.46
CA VAL A 136 7.14 10.85 5.75
C VAL A 136 6.53 10.80 7.15
N GLN A 137 7.18 11.48 8.10
CA GLN A 137 6.67 11.72 9.45
C GLN A 137 5.54 12.75 9.43
#